data_AF-A0A7J4RDG3-F1
#
_entry.id   AF-A0A7J4RDG3-F1
#
_cell.length_a   1.000
_cell.length_b   1.000
_cell.length_c   1.000
_cell.angle_alpha   90.00
_cell.angle_beta   90.00
_cell.angle_gamma   90.00
#
_symmetry.space_group_name_H-M   'P 1'
#
loop_
_entity.id
_entity.type
_entity.pdbx_description
1 polymer ?
#
loop_
_entity_poly.entity_id
_entity_poly.type
_entity_poly.pdbx_seq_one_letter_code
_entity_poly.pdbx_strand_id
1 'polypeptide(L)'
;TYLAQGQFLEFIAFATLGRGRDHAKWSAASAVTFQPRYVAELKKPKKASVLFDLDLKTSDGRAIDAKLFSNKKCDDISTVLDLEKALHQVGHGTGRDADFDEAIVLNKVDGSFVFSFETDGSLAPEAVFNGAIEELKSRFTDLGDDLGRAFA
;
A
#
# COMPACT_ATOMS: atom_id res chain seq x y z
N THR A 1 -23.41 11.40 -18.57
CA THR A 1 -24.68 12.14 -18.68
C THR A 1 -25.75 11.23 -19.21
N TYR A 2 -26.92 11.21 -18.58
CA TYR A 2 -28.11 10.59 -19.13
C TYR A 2 -28.95 11.68 -19.82
N LEU A 3 -29.38 11.42 -21.05
CA LEU A 3 -30.21 12.35 -21.82
C LEU A 3 -31.58 11.72 -22.05
N ALA A 4 -32.64 12.51 -21.86
CA ALA A 4 -34.00 12.14 -22.21
C ALA A 4 -34.26 12.40 -23.71
N GLN A 5 -35.36 11.85 -24.23
CA GLN A 5 -35.76 12.05 -25.62
C GLN A 5 -35.91 13.54 -25.94
N GLY A 6 -35.19 14.02 -26.96
CA GLY A 6 -35.18 15.43 -27.37
C GLY A 6 -34.04 16.28 -26.80
N GLN A 7 -33.19 15.74 -25.91
CA GLN A 7 -32.02 16.45 -25.38
C GLN A 7 -30.75 16.10 -26.18
N PHE A 8 -29.88 17.09 -26.40
CA PHE A 8 -28.54 16.88 -26.99
C PHE A 8 -27.48 17.69 -26.22
N LEU A 9 -26.22 17.26 -26.33
CA LEU A 9 -25.05 17.91 -25.74
C LEU A 9 -23.99 18.08 -26.83
N GLU A 10 -23.62 19.33 -27.11
CA GLU A 10 -22.48 19.67 -27.96
C GLU A 10 -21.50 20.50 -27.15
N PHE A 11 -20.23 20.09 -27.12
CA PHE A 11 -19.19 20.88 -26.47
C PHE A 11 -17.83 20.62 -27.12
N ILE A 12 -16.94 21.60 -26.96
CA ILE A 12 -15.53 21.49 -27.31
C ILE A 12 -14.73 21.63 -26.01
N ALA A 13 -13.83 20.69 -25.75
CA ALA A 13 -12.95 20.71 -24.58
C ALA A 13 -11.48 20.63 -25.01
N PHE A 14 -10.64 21.42 -24.35
CA PHE A 14 -9.19 21.43 -24.56
C PHE A 14 -8.48 20.79 -23.36
N ALA A 15 -7.70 19.74 -23.63
CA ALA A 15 -6.85 19.14 -22.62
C ALA A 15 -5.60 20.03 -22.39
N THR A 16 -5.28 20.28 -21.13
CA THR A 16 -4.11 21.06 -20.72
C THR A 16 -3.30 20.29 -19.69
N LEU A 17 -1.98 20.46 -19.73
CA LEU A 17 -1.09 19.92 -18.73
C LEU A 17 -1.26 20.69 -17.42
N GLY A 18 -1.35 20.00 -16.30
CA GLY A 18 -1.45 20.58 -14.98
C GLY A 18 -0.82 19.69 -13.92
N ARG A 19 -0.84 20.14 -12.66
CA ARG A 19 -0.30 19.37 -11.52
C ARG A 19 -1.42 18.95 -10.59
N GLY A 20 -1.30 17.76 -10.00
CA GLY A 20 -2.28 17.25 -9.02
C GLY A 20 -2.49 18.16 -7.80
N ARG A 21 -1.49 18.98 -7.45
CA ARG A 21 -1.63 20.00 -6.39
C ARG A 21 -2.68 21.08 -6.71
N ASP A 22 -2.85 21.39 -8.00
CA ASP A 22 -3.72 22.48 -8.46
C ASP A 22 -5.15 21.95 -8.63
N HIS A 23 -5.31 20.71 -9.07
CA HIS A 23 -6.61 20.02 -9.12
C HIS A 23 -6.45 18.51 -9.18
N ALA A 24 -7.30 17.76 -8.46
CA ALA A 24 -7.24 16.30 -8.36
C ALA A 24 -7.33 15.57 -9.72
N LYS A 25 -8.05 16.13 -10.69
CA LYS A 25 -8.14 15.64 -12.08
C LYS A 25 -6.80 15.48 -12.82
N TRP A 26 -5.74 16.13 -12.33
CA TRP A 26 -4.38 16.03 -12.88
C TRP A 26 -3.46 15.11 -12.05
N SER A 27 -3.99 14.40 -11.05
CA SER A 27 -3.23 13.43 -10.29
C SER A 27 -3.15 12.10 -11.04
N ALA A 28 -1.97 11.77 -11.58
CA ALA A 28 -1.74 10.48 -12.24
C ALA A 28 -1.67 9.30 -11.24
N ALA A 29 -1.35 9.58 -9.98
CA ALA A 29 -1.39 8.61 -8.89
C ALA A 29 -2.74 8.71 -8.15
N SER A 30 -3.34 7.56 -7.90
CA SER A 30 -4.51 7.35 -7.05
C SER A 30 -4.08 6.59 -5.79
N ALA A 31 -4.71 6.91 -4.65
CA ALA A 31 -4.53 6.19 -3.38
C ALA A 31 -3.06 5.86 -3.01
N VAL A 32 -2.25 6.90 -2.80
CA VAL A 32 -0.85 6.75 -2.38
C VAL A 32 -0.77 6.50 -0.87
N THR A 33 -0.12 5.42 -0.45
CA THR A 33 0.06 5.06 0.96
C THR A 33 1.41 4.41 1.22
N PHE A 34 1.83 4.41 2.47
CA PHE A 34 2.98 3.66 2.94
C PHE A 34 2.68 3.11 4.33
N GLN A 35 3.24 1.94 4.62
CA GLN A 35 3.18 1.33 5.95
C GLN A 35 4.54 0.75 6.33
N PRO A 36 4.84 0.60 7.63
CA PRO A 36 6.07 -0.06 8.05
C PRO A 36 6.17 -1.47 7.46
N ARG A 37 7.38 -1.91 7.13
CA ARG A 37 7.60 -3.31 6.81
C ARG A 37 7.57 -4.13 8.11
N TYR A 38 6.82 -5.23 8.09
CA TYR A 38 6.80 -6.19 9.19
C TYR A 38 7.42 -7.52 8.80
N VAL A 39 7.88 -8.26 9.81
CA VAL A 39 8.20 -9.69 9.72
C VAL A 39 7.32 -10.40 10.73
N ALA A 40 6.56 -11.39 10.27
CA ALA A 40 5.68 -12.15 11.14
C ALA A 40 6.45 -13.28 11.83
N GLU A 41 6.30 -13.39 13.14
CA GLU A 41 6.92 -14.42 13.97
C GLU A 41 5.85 -15.30 14.63
N LEU A 42 5.97 -16.61 14.43
CA LEU A 42 5.09 -17.63 15.02
C LEU A 42 5.61 -18.02 16.42
N LYS A 43 5.09 -17.37 17.46
CA LYS A 43 5.48 -17.64 18.86
C LYS A 43 4.82 -18.88 19.43
N LYS A 44 3.52 -19.07 19.20
CA LYS A 44 2.72 -20.18 19.79
C LYS A 44 2.04 -21.02 18.71
N PRO A 45 2.74 -21.99 18.08
CA PRO A 45 2.22 -22.75 16.94
C PRO A 45 0.88 -23.45 17.19
N LYS A 46 0.67 -23.98 18.41
CA LYS A 46 -0.58 -24.67 18.77
C LYS A 46 -1.79 -23.74 18.86
N LYS A 47 -1.56 -22.48 19.23
CA LYS A 47 -2.61 -21.46 19.40
C LYS A 47 -2.91 -20.75 18.07
N ALA A 48 -1.94 -20.73 17.16
CA ALA A 48 -2.12 -20.22 15.80
C ALA A 48 -3.10 -21.04 14.95
N SER A 49 -3.42 -22.28 15.34
CA SER A 49 -4.44 -23.07 14.63
C SER A 49 -5.80 -22.38 14.60
N VAL A 50 -6.13 -21.54 15.61
CA VAL A 50 -7.36 -20.74 15.62
C VAL A 50 -7.49 -19.85 14.38
N LEU A 51 -6.37 -19.34 13.86
CA LEU A 51 -6.34 -18.59 12.59
C LEU A 51 -6.36 -19.54 11.39
N PHE A 52 -5.58 -20.62 11.43
CA PHE A 52 -5.45 -21.55 10.31
C PHE A 52 -6.75 -22.33 10.02
N ASP A 53 -7.54 -22.61 11.05
CA ASP A 53 -8.82 -23.31 10.98
C ASP A 53 -9.93 -22.46 10.35
N LEU A 54 -9.69 -21.15 10.13
CA LEU A 54 -10.59 -20.27 9.38
C LEU A 54 -10.52 -20.47 7.86
N ASP A 55 -9.60 -21.33 7.37
CA ASP A 55 -9.41 -21.65 5.95
C ASP A 55 -9.27 -20.39 5.05
N LEU A 56 -8.60 -19.38 5.60
CA LEU A 56 -8.32 -18.13 4.88
C LEU A 56 -7.24 -18.37 3.83
N LYS A 57 -7.30 -17.59 2.74
CA LYS A 57 -6.34 -17.65 1.65
C LYS A 57 -5.62 -16.32 1.49
N THR A 58 -4.36 -16.40 1.11
CA THR A 58 -3.58 -15.26 0.64
C THR A 58 -4.11 -14.80 -0.72
N SER A 59 -3.71 -13.59 -1.13
CA SER A 59 -4.10 -12.97 -2.40
C SER A 59 -3.67 -13.79 -3.63
N ASP A 60 -2.63 -14.63 -3.49
CA ASP A 60 -2.16 -15.57 -4.51
C ASP A 60 -2.77 -16.98 -4.39
N GLY A 61 -3.72 -17.19 -3.48
CA GLY A 61 -4.51 -18.41 -3.37
C GLY A 61 -3.91 -19.51 -2.49
N ARG A 62 -2.75 -19.30 -1.86
CA ARG A 62 -2.20 -20.21 -0.85
C ARG A 62 -3.03 -20.17 0.44
N ALA A 63 -3.13 -21.28 1.15
CA ALA A 63 -3.80 -21.30 2.45
C ALA A 63 -2.95 -20.56 3.50
N ILE A 64 -3.59 -19.80 4.39
CA ILE A 64 -2.96 -19.20 5.55
C ILE A 64 -2.78 -20.30 6.60
N ASP A 65 -1.66 -21.02 6.51
CA ASP A 65 -1.32 -22.12 7.40
C ASP A 65 0.13 -22.02 7.92
N ALA A 66 0.53 -22.98 8.76
CA ALA A 66 1.87 -23.03 9.34
C ALA A 66 3.00 -23.11 8.29
N LYS A 67 2.72 -23.51 7.04
CA LYS A 67 3.72 -23.65 5.97
C LYS A 67 4.18 -22.30 5.43
N LEU A 68 3.42 -21.23 5.68
CA LEU A 68 3.86 -19.86 5.38
C LEU A 68 5.06 -19.41 6.24
N PHE A 69 5.33 -20.11 7.34
CA PHE A 69 6.42 -19.79 8.26
C PHE A 69 7.59 -20.75 8.06
N SER A 70 8.72 -20.22 7.58
CA SER A 70 10.00 -20.94 7.58
C SER A 70 10.76 -20.59 8.86
N ASN A 71 11.20 -21.59 9.63
CA ASN A 71 11.85 -21.37 10.94
C ASN A 71 11.06 -20.43 11.88
N LYS A 72 9.72 -20.57 11.91
CA LYS A 72 8.80 -19.73 12.67
C LYS A 72 8.76 -18.25 12.24
N LYS A 73 9.28 -17.92 11.05
CA LYS A 73 9.27 -16.56 10.51
C LYS A 73 8.69 -16.52 9.10
N CYS A 74 7.99 -15.42 8.79
CA CYS A 74 7.53 -15.09 7.44
C CYS A 74 7.97 -13.65 7.15
N ASP A 75 8.79 -13.47 6.11
CA ASP A 75 9.44 -12.21 5.74
C ASP A 75 9.06 -11.70 4.33
N ASP A 76 8.35 -12.53 3.57
CA ASP A 76 7.80 -12.20 2.25
C ASP A 76 6.71 -11.12 2.37
N ILE A 77 6.89 -10.02 1.64
CA ILE A 77 6.12 -8.79 1.83
C ILE A 77 4.64 -9.01 1.54
N SER A 78 4.29 -9.64 0.41
CA SER A 78 2.90 -9.90 0.04
C SER A 78 2.23 -10.85 1.03
N THR A 79 2.92 -11.93 1.41
CA THR A 79 2.39 -12.89 2.39
C THR A 79 2.17 -12.25 3.76
N VAL A 80 3.08 -11.38 4.22
CA VAL A 80 2.94 -10.66 5.50
C VAL A 80 1.75 -9.69 5.47
N LEU A 81 1.51 -8.99 4.35
CA LEU A 81 0.35 -8.11 4.23
C LEU A 81 -0.98 -8.87 4.27
N ASP A 82 -1.04 -10.03 3.62
CA ASP A 82 -2.22 -10.89 3.68
C ASP A 82 -2.43 -11.46 5.08
N LEU A 83 -1.33 -11.82 5.76
CA LEU A 83 -1.36 -12.27 7.14
C LEU A 83 -1.84 -11.16 8.09
N GLU A 84 -1.39 -9.92 7.90
CA GLU A 84 -1.84 -8.76 8.69
C GLU A 84 -3.36 -8.57 8.57
N LYS A 85 -3.90 -8.63 7.35
CA LYS A 85 -5.36 -8.60 7.13
C LYS A 85 -6.07 -9.75 7.81
N ALA A 86 -5.52 -10.96 7.74
CA ALA A 86 -6.10 -12.15 8.35
C ALA A 86 -6.07 -12.10 9.89
N LEU A 87 -5.04 -11.49 10.48
CA LEU A 87 -4.91 -11.33 11.93
C LEU A 87 -6.05 -10.49 12.53
N HIS A 88 -6.70 -9.61 11.75
CA HIS A 88 -7.90 -8.89 12.21
C HIS A 88 -9.08 -9.82 12.55
N GLN A 89 -9.09 -11.07 12.08
CA GLN A 89 -10.14 -12.05 12.40
C GLN A 89 -9.95 -12.73 13.75
N VAL A 90 -8.74 -12.66 14.32
CA VAL A 90 -8.35 -13.30 15.59
C VAL A 90 -7.77 -12.31 16.60
N GLY A 91 -7.77 -11.01 16.25
CA GLY A 91 -7.31 -9.93 17.13
C GLY A 91 -8.32 -9.57 18.22
N HIS A 92 -7.98 -8.57 19.03
CA HIS A 92 -8.82 -8.12 20.14
C HIS A 92 -10.25 -7.76 19.71
N GLY A 93 -11.21 -8.17 20.53
CA GLY A 93 -12.63 -7.91 20.28
C GLY A 93 -13.30 -8.89 19.29
N THR A 94 -12.58 -9.88 18.78
CA THR A 94 -13.13 -10.93 17.89
C THR A 94 -13.79 -12.09 18.65
N GLY A 95 -13.65 -12.13 19.98
CA GLY A 95 -14.06 -13.27 20.81
C GLY A 95 -13.18 -14.51 20.65
N ARG A 96 -12.13 -14.45 19.81
CA ARG A 96 -11.12 -15.49 19.58
C ARG A 96 -9.74 -15.10 20.09
N ASP A 97 -9.59 -13.88 20.59
CA ASP A 97 -8.32 -13.30 21.04
C ASP A 97 -7.72 -14.04 22.24
N ALA A 98 -8.55 -14.47 23.20
CA ALA A 98 -8.10 -15.30 24.31
C ALA A 98 -7.59 -16.69 23.86
N ASP A 99 -8.20 -17.26 22.83
CA ASP A 99 -7.80 -18.56 22.29
C ASP A 99 -6.60 -18.46 21.35
N PHE A 100 -6.48 -17.35 20.62
CA PHE A 100 -5.34 -17.05 19.76
C PHE A 100 -4.10 -16.64 20.55
N ASP A 101 -4.26 -15.93 21.67
CA ASP A 101 -3.22 -15.65 22.67
C ASP A 101 -1.92 -15.06 22.05
N GLU A 102 -2.09 -14.10 21.14
CA GLU A 102 -1.00 -13.46 20.38
C GLU A 102 -0.01 -14.46 19.77
N ALA A 103 -0.54 -15.57 19.21
CA ALA A 103 0.28 -16.66 18.69
C ALA A 103 1.23 -16.25 17.56
N ILE A 104 0.88 -15.20 16.82
CA ILE A 104 1.67 -14.60 15.75
C ILE A 104 1.87 -13.13 16.07
N VAL A 105 3.11 -12.65 16.00
CA VAL A 105 3.47 -11.25 16.27
C VAL A 105 4.11 -10.62 15.03
N LEU A 106 3.67 -9.41 14.68
CA LEU A 106 4.26 -8.61 13.61
C LEU A 106 5.36 -7.72 14.18
N ASN A 107 6.61 -8.05 13.87
CA ASN A 107 7.77 -7.27 14.31
C ASN A 107 8.13 -6.25 13.23
N LYS A 108 8.16 -4.97 13.60
CA LYS A 108 8.53 -3.88 12.69
C LYS A 108 10.01 -3.97 12.30
N VAL A 109 10.31 -3.73 11.03
CA VAL A 109 11.68 -3.58 10.52
C VAL A 109 12.01 -2.10 10.41
N ASP A 110 12.96 -1.63 11.21
CA ASP A 110 13.36 -0.23 11.22
C ASP A 110 13.95 0.22 9.89
N GLY A 111 13.63 1.45 9.49
CA GLY A 111 14.07 2.04 8.22
C GLY A 111 13.46 1.42 6.97
N SER A 112 12.54 0.45 7.09
CA SER A 112 11.92 -0.24 5.96
C SER A 112 10.42 0.02 5.88
N PHE A 113 9.93 0.30 4.67
CA PHE A 113 8.53 0.61 4.41
C PHE A 113 8.04 -0.15 3.18
N VAL A 114 6.75 -0.48 3.19
CA VAL A 114 6.03 -0.96 2.02
C VAL A 114 5.26 0.22 1.45
N PHE A 115 5.68 0.66 0.27
CA PHE A 115 5.02 1.72 -0.48
C PHE A 115 3.98 1.09 -1.41
N SER A 116 2.78 1.68 -1.47
CA SER A 116 1.71 1.20 -2.33
C SER A 116 0.99 2.40 -2.93
N PHE A 117 0.76 2.34 -4.23
CA PHE A 117 0.00 3.35 -4.95
C PHE A 117 -0.65 2.70 -6.16
N GLU A 118 -1.73 3.31 -6.62
CA GLU A 118 -2.39 2.95 -7.86
C GLU A 118 -2.23 4.10 -8.86
N THR A 119 -2.34 3.80 -10.14
CA THR A 119 -2.41 4.83 -11.18
C THR A 119 -3.85 4.99 -11.63
N ASP A 120 -4.22 6.17 -12.10
CA ASP A 120 -5.51 6.39 -12.77
C ASP A 120 -5.59 5.75 -14.18
N GLY A 121 -4.49 5.16 -14.64
CA GLY A 121 -4.34 4.53 -15.95
C GLY A 121 -3.80 5.45 -17.05
N SER A 122 -3.56 6.73 -16.75
CA SER A 122 -2.97 7.69 -17.70
C SER A 122 -1.49 7.43 -18.00
N LEU A 123 -0.77 6.83 -17.05
CA LEU A 123 0.65 6.51 -17.13
C LEU A 123 0.93 5.15 -16.46
N ALA A 124 1.98 4.46 -16.89
CA ALA A 124 2.46 3.25 -16.22
C ALA A 124 2.97 3.59 -14.80
N PRO A 125 2.80 2.69 -13.80
CA PRO A 125 3.20 2.94 -12.42
C PRO A 125 4.67 3.37 -12.28
N GLU A 126 5.58 2.73 -13.01
CA GLU A 126 7.01 3.03 -12.99
C GLU A 126 7.29 4.45 -13.48
N ALA A 127 6.56 4.90 -14.52
CA ALA A 127 6.70 6.25 -15.05
C ALA A 127 6.21 7.30 -14.03
N VAL A 128 5.10 7.03 -13.33
CA VAL A 128 4.58 7.91 -12.28
C VAL A 128 5.58 8.03 -11.13
N PHE A 129 6.09 6.90 -10.64
CA PHE A 129 7.04 6.89 -9.52
C PHE A 129 8.36 7.57 -9.88
N ASN A 130 8.95 7.23 -11.03
CA ASN A 130 10.19 7.86 -11.49
C ASN A 130 10.01 9.37 -11.72
N GLY A 131 8.87 9.80 -12.25
CA GLY A 131 8.54 11.22 -12.38
C GLY A 131 8.47 11.94 -11.03
N ALA A 132 7.94 11.29 -9.99
CA ALA A 132 7.93 11.84 -8.64
C ALA A 132 9.34 11.99 -8.05
N ILE A 133 10.23 11.01 -8.28
CA ILE A 133 11.63 11.08 -7.83
C ILE A 133 12.38 12.22 -8.55
N GLU A 134 12.20 12.38 -9.86
CA GLU A 134 12.86 13.46 -10.61
C GLU A 134 12.34 14.85 -10.19
N GLU A 135 11.03 15.02 -9.93
CA GLU A 135 10.50 16.27 -9.39
C GLU A 135 11.07 16.60 -8.00
N LEU A 136 11.24 15.60 -7.12
CA LEU A 136 11.86 15.80 -5.82
C LEU A 136 13.34 16.21 -5.95
N LYS A 137 14.08 15.53 -6.83
CA LYS A 137 15.48 15.83 -7.14
C LYS A 137 15.65 17.24 -7.72
N SER A 138 14.76 17.66 -8.63
CA SER A 138 14.77 19.02 -9.18
C SER A 138 14.63 20.05 -8.06
N ARG A 139 13.69 19.86 -7.13
CA ARG A 139 13.48 20.79 -6.01
C ARG A 139 14.69 20.95 -5.11
N PHE A 140 15.39 19.84 -4.82
CA PHE A 140 16.62 19.92 -4.01
C PHE A 140 17.75 20.61 -4.77
N THR A 141 17.84 20.41 -6.09
CA THR A 141 18.80 21.11 -6.95
C THR A 141 18.51 22.60 -6.95
N ASP A 142 17.26 22.99 -7.22
CA ASP A 142 16.82 24.39 -7.26
C ASP A 142 17.09 25.10 -5.93
N LEU A 143 16.79 24.44 -4.80
CA LEU A 143 17.08 24.97 -3.46
C LEU A 143 18.57 25.16 -3.22
N GLY A 144 19.41 24.23 -3.69
CA GLY A 144 20.87 24.34 -3.60
C GLY A 144 21.42 25.51 -4.40
N ASP A 145 20.91 25.71 -5.61
CA ASP A 145 21.29 26.83 -6.48
C ASP A 145 20.89 28.18 -5.86
N ASP A 146 19.69 28.27 -5.29
CA ASP A 146 19.22 29.47 -4.62
C ASP A 146 20.05 29.76 -3.36
N LEU A 147 20.44 28.73 -2.60
CA LEU A 147 21.34 28.87 -1.47
C LEU A 147 22.72 29.38 -1.91
N GLY A 148 23.24 28.86 -3.02
CA GLY A 148 24.49 29.29 -3.62
C GLY A 148 24.45 30.77 -4.04
N ARG A 149 23.34 31.22 -4.63
CA ARG A 149 23.15 32.64 -5.00
C ARG A 149 23.00 33.56 -3.80
N ALA A 150 22.38 33.10 -2.72
CA ALA A 150 22.13 33.94 -1.53
C ALA A 150 23.40 34.18 -0.70
N PHE A 151 24.38 33.27 -0.76
CA PHE A 151 25.64 33.37 -0.01
C PHE A 151 26.86 33.75 -0.88
N ALA A 152 26.67 33.94 -2.19
CA ALA A 152 27.68 34.49 -3.10
C ALA A 152 27.63 36.02 -3.13
#